data_AF-A0A5N0T8S5-F1
#
_entry.id   AF-A0A5N0T8S5-F1
#
_cell.length_a   1.000
_cell.length_b   1.000
_cell.length_c   1.000
_cell.angle_alpha   90.00
_cell.angle_beta   90.00
_cell.angle_gamma   90.00
#
_symmetry.space_group_name_H-M   'P 1'
#
loop_
_entity.id
_entity.type
_entity.pdbx_description
1 polymer ?
#
loop_
_entity_poly.entity_id
_entity_poly.type
_entity_poly.pdbx_seq_one_letter_code
_entity_poly.pdbx_strand_id
1 'polypeptide(L)'
;MRDLVTRITPIILMLLALAASPAFAQGDPDENPSTRELVELGLQEFREQLNLSDYQWTQVEQILRSGVRQRIAIARRYGLDGTLESIESMDRKQKRRLEKDLKQSRKDTTERMKRFLDKDQYKAFKALQEDLHEAIVARIEAATES
;
A
#
# COMPACT_ATOMS: atom_id res chain seq x y z
N MET A 1 -3.29 32.26 -1.44
CA MET A 1 -3.18 31.06 -0.58
C MET A 1 -4.34 30.10 -0.87
N ARG A 2 -4.42 29.67 -2.11
CA ARG A 2 -5.23 28.59 -2.65
C ARG A 2 -4.29 27.90 -3.66
N ASP A 3 -4.48 26.62 -3.95
CA ASP A 3 -3.73 25.82 -4.95
C ASP A 3 -2.55 24.96 -4.44
N LEU A 4 -2.70 24.29 -3.30
CA LEU A 4 -1.90 23.07 -2.99
C LEU A 4 -2.75 21.81 -2.77
N VAL A 5 -4.08 21.92 -2.86
CA VAL A 5 -5.03 20.81 -2.60
C VAL A 5 -5.66 20.26 -3.89
N THR A 6 -5.39 20.89 -5.05
CA THR A 6 -6.15 20.65 -6.30
C THR A 6 -5.39 19.83 -7.33
N ARG A 7 -4.51 18.92 -6.91
CA ARG A 7 -3.90 17.89 -7.77
C ARG A 7 -3.64 16.59 -7.00
N ILE A 8 -4.65 16.11 -6.26
CA ILE A 8 -4.69 14.70 -5.89
C ILE A 8 -5.22 13.97 -7.13
N THR A 9 -4.33 13.79 -8.11
CA THR A 9 -4.56 12.89 -9.22
C THR A 9 -4.77 11.51 -8.60
N PRO A 10 -5.87 10.78 -8.90
CA PRO A 10 -6.09 9.45 -8.36
C PRO A 10 -5.14 8.49 -9.09
N ILE A 11 -3.86 8.48 -8.70
CA ILE A 11 -2.91 7.40 -8.98
C ILE A 11 -2.81 6.58 -7.69
N ILE A 12 -3.95 6.19 -7.14
CA ILE A 12 -4.06 5.33 -5.96
C ILE A 12 -4.56 3.98 -6.47
N LEU A 13 -3.77 3.31 -7.32
CA LEU A 13 -4.19 2.03 -7.90
C LEU A 13 -3.05 1.20 -8.52
N MET A 14 -1.85 1.14 -7.93
CA MET A 14 -0.75 0.34 -8.52
C MET A 14 -0.16 -0.75 -7.63
N LEU A 15 -0.77 -1.02 -6.47
CA LEU A 15 -0.70 -2.34 -5.83
C LEU A 15 -1.72 -3.34 -6.41
N LEU A 16 -2.47 -2.92 -7.45
CA LEU A 16 -3.57 -3.64 -8.10
C LEU A 16 -3.40 -3.76 -9.63
N ALA A 17 -2.29 -3.28 -10.20
CA ALA A 17 -2.09 -3.27 -11.64
C ALA A 17 -0.61 -3.52 -11.99
N LEU A 18 -0.13 -4.74 -11.72
CA LEU A 18 1.21 -5.17 -12.18
C LEU A 18 1.20 -5.61 -13.65
N ALA A 19 0.40 -4.94 -14.50
CA ALA A 19 0.18 -5.35 -15.89
C ALA A 19 0.26 -4.19 -16.89
N ALA A 20 1.18 -3.22 -16.75
CA ALA A 20 1.46 -2.28 -17.84
C ALA A 20 2.78 -1.48 -17.76
N SER A 21 3.79 -1.90 -16.98
CA SER A 21 5.10 -1.26 -17.03
C SER A 21 6.03 -2.03 -17.97
N PRO A 22 6.43 -1.49 -19.14
CA PRO A 22 7.31 -2.19 -20.07
C PRO A 22 8.73 -2.45 -19.52
N ALA A 23 9.06 -1.92 -18.33
CA ALA A 23 10.31 -2.19 -17.62
C ALA A 23 10.33 -3.55 -16.87
N PHE A 24 9.19 -4.22 -16.70
CA PHE A 24 9.08 -5.53 -16.01
C PHE A 24 8.92 -6.73 -16.97
N ALA A 25 8.92 -6.51 -18.28
CA ALA A 25 8.64 -7.55 -19.29
C ALA A 25 9.80 -8.55 -19.57
N GLN A 26 10.80 -8.64 -18.69
CA GLN A 26 11.86 -9.67 -18.79
C GLN A 26 11.68 -10.86 -17.82
N GLY A 27 10.60 -10.87 -17.02
CA GLY A 27 10.22 -12.01 -16.18
C GLY A 27 9.25 -12.95 -16.90
N ASP A 28 9.34 -14.24 -16.57
CA ASP A 28 8.38 -15.26 -16.98
C ASP A 28 6.97 -14.84 -16.50
N PRO A 29 5.94 -14.79 -17.37
CA PRO A 29 4.58 -14.38 -16.96
C PRO A 29 3.95 -15.26 -15.87
N ASP A 30 4.50 -16.44 -15.59
CA ASP A 30 4.08 -17.33 -14.50
C ASP A 30 4.86 -17.11 -13.18
N GLU A 31 5.84 -16.20 -13.15
CA GLU A 31 6.62 -15.93 -11.93
C GLU A 31 5.93 -14.88 -11.05
N ASN A 32 5.38 -15.32 -9.92
CA ASN A 32 4.84 -14.42 -8.90
C ASN A 32 5.89 -13.36 -8.49
N PRO A 33 5.52 -12.08 -8.38
CA PRO A 33 6.48 -11.02 -8.07
C PRO A 33 7.17 -11.30 -6.73
N SER A 34 8.50 -11.14 -6.72
CA SER A 34 9.29 -11.34 -5.53
C SER A 34 8.92 -10.32 -4.45
N THR A 35 9.15 -10.66 -3.18
CA THR A 35 8.96 -9.69 -2.08
C THR A 35 9.77 -8.43 -2.29
N ARG A 36 10.94 -8.54 -2.92
CA ARG A 36 11.79 -7.40 -3.20
C ARG A 36 11.10 -6.45 -4.17
N GLU A 37 10.57 -6.95 -5.28
CA GLU A 37 9.87 -6.14 -6.29
C GLU A 37 8.63 -5.48 -5.72
N LEU A 38 7.79 -6.22 -4.99
CA LEU A 38 6.60 -5.67 -4.34
C LEU A 38 6.95 -4.57 -3.31
N VAL A 39 8.09 -4.72 -2.62
CA VAL A 39 8.56 -3.71 -1.67
C VAL A 39 9.04 -2.44 -2.39
N GLU A 40 9.81 -2.58 -3.45
CA GLU A 40 10.30 -1.41 -4.21
C GLU A 40 9.14 -0.65 -4.88
N LEU A 41 8.18 -1.37 -5.46
CA LEU A 41 6.94 -0.77 -6.01
C LEU A 41 6.18 0.04 -4.95
N GLY A 42 5.91 -0.56 -3.79
CA GLY A 42 5.20 0.15 -2.72
C GLY A 42 5.97 1.34 -2.16
N LEU A 43 7.31 1.29 -2.13
CA LEU A 43 8.13 2.43 -1.73
C LEU A 43 8.08 3.56 -2.76
N GLN A 44 8.14 3.23 -4.06
CA GLN A 44 8.04 4.21 -5.12
C GLN A 44 6.71 5.00 -5.03
N GLU A 45 5.59 4.31 -4.79
CA GLU A 45 4.29 4.97 -4.62
C GLU A 45 4.30 5.99 -3.47
N PHE A 46 4.85 5.63 -2.31
CA PHE A 46 4.96 6.58 -1.20
C PHE A 46 5.85 7.77 -1.53
N ARG A 47 6.93 7.55 -2.29
CA ARG A 47 7.84 8.64 -2.68
C ARG A 47 7.14 9.63 -3.61
N GLU A 48 6.38 9.14 -4.58
CA GLU A 48 5.64 9.97 -5.53
C GLU A 48 4.51 10.77 -4.85
N GLN A 49 3.82 10.16 -3.88
CA GLN A 49 2.65 10.78 -3.27
C GLN A 49 2.94 11.71 -2.10
N LEU A 50 4.02 11.48 -1.35
CA LEU A 50 4.30 12.24 -0.12
C LEU A 50 5.18 13.48 -0.34
N ASN A 51 5.73 13.67 -1.55
CA ASN A 51 6.60 14.79 -1.91
C ASN A 51 7.66 15.10 -0.81
N LEU A 52 8.29 14.05 -0.29
CA LEU A 52 9.26 14.17 0.78
C LEU A 52 10.61 14.62 0.22
N SER A 53 11.32 15.47 0.96
CA SER A 53 12.73 15.74 0.65
C SER A 53 13.58 14.47 0.78
N ASP A 54 14.72 14.39 0.08
CA ASP A 54 15.62 13.23 0.19
C ASP A 54 16.09 12.98 1.63
N TYR A 55 16.29 14.04 2.41
CA TYR A 55 16.61 13.92 3.83
C TYR A 55 15.47 13.25 4.60
N GLN A 56 14.23 13.72 4.44
CA GLN A 56 13.07 13.14 5.10
C GLN A 56 12.81 11.71 4.63
N TRP A 57 12.97 11.44 3.33
CA TRP A 57 12.88 10.11 2.75
C TRP A 57 13.84 9.14 3.46
N THR A 58 15.10 9.53 3.64
CA THR A 58 16.11 8.72 4.34
C THR A 58 15.70 8.39 5.79
N GLN A 59 14.96 9.29 6.46
CA GLN A 59 14.46 9.05 7.82
C GLN A 59 13.29 8.05 7.86
N VAL A 60 12.43 8.06 6.84
CA VAL A 60 11.17 7.30 6.87
C VAL A 60 11.21 6.02 6.05
N GLU A 61 12.17 5.87 5.13
CA GLU A 61 12.23 4.75 4.18
C GLU A 61 12.17 3.40 4.91
N GLN A 62 12.94 3.23 5.99
CA GLN A 62 12.94 1.97 6.75
C GLN A 62 11.59 1.67 7.41
N ILE A 63 10.84 2.71 7.80
CA ILE A 63 9.50 2.56 8.38
C ILE A 63 8.52 2.14 7.29
N LEU A 64 8.54 2.82 6.15
CA LEU A 64 7.68 2.51 4.99
C LEU A 64 8.00 1.11 4.45
N ARG A 65 9.28 0.78 4.28
CA ARG A 65 9.76 -0.54 3.85
C ARG A 65 9.29 -1.64 4.78
N SER A 66 9.39 -1.42 6.09
CA SER A 66 8.86 -2.33 7.11
C SER A 66 7.34 -2.48 7.02
N GLY A 67 6.61 -1.38 6.79
CA GLY A 67 5.15 -1.40 6.64
C GLY A 67 4.70 -2.16 5.39
N VAL A 68 5.34 -1.92 4.24
CA VAL A 68 5.06 -2.64 2.98
C VAL A 68 5.35 -4.13 3.14
N ARG A 69 6.50 -4.50 3.71
CA ARG A 69 6.82 -5.91 4.03
C ARG A 69 5.77 -6.56 4.93
N GLN A 70 5.28 -5.83 5.93
CA GLN A 70 4.25 -6.34 6.83
C GLN A 70 2.94 -6.60 6.07
N ARG A 71 2.52 -5.71 5.16
CA ARG A 71 1.33 -5.92 4.33
C ARG A 71 1.46 -7.13 3.41
N ILE A 72 2.60 -7.28 2.75
CA ILE A 72 2.89 -8.46 1.91
C ILE A 72 2.85 -9.75 2.76
N ALA A 73 3.45 -9.72 3.94
CA ALA A 73 3.44 -10.87 4.85
C ALA A 73 2.03 -11.19 5.38
N ILE A 74 1.20 -10.17 5.61
CA ILE A 74 -0.22 -10.33 5.94
C ILE A 74 -0.92 -11.02 4.77
N ALA A 75 -0.85 -10.47 3.55
CA ALA A 75 -1.49 -11.07 2.37
C ALA A 75 -1.10 -12.55 2.19
N ARG A 76 0.19 -12.86 2.29
CA ARG A 76 0.70 -14.25 2.19
C ARG A 76 0.19 -15.19 3.27
N ARG A 77 0.00 -14.70 4.51
CA ARG A 77 -0.59 -15.51 5.59
C ARG A 77 -1.99 -16.00 5.25
N TYR A 78 -2.72 -15.25 4.42
CA TYR A 78 -4.05 -15.61 3.96
C TYR A 78 -4.05 -16.39 2.63
N GLY A 79 -2.89 -16.86 2.16
CA GLY A 79 -2.76 -17.66 0.94
C GLY A 79 -2.73 -16.85 -0.35
N LEU A 80 -2.53 -15.53 -0.25
CA LEU A 80 -2.35 -14.66 -1.41
C LEU A 80 -0.86 -14.62 -1.79
N ASP A 81 -0.53 -14.26 -3.02
CA ASP A 81 0.84 -14.14 -3.54
C ASP A 81 1.65 -12.96 -2.95
N GLY A 82 1.02 -12.15 -2.10
CA GLY A 82 1.57 -10.89 -1.60
C GLY A 82 0.77 -9.68 -2.08
N THR A 83 -0.16 -9.89 -3.00
CA THR A 83 -1.14 -8.91 -3.48
C THR A 83 -2.54 -9.24 -2.94
N LEU A 84 -3.54 -8.46 -3.35
CA LEU A 84 -4.96 -8.71 -3.05
C LEU A 84 -5.75 -9.14 -4.30
N GLU A 85 -5.08 -9.59 -5.36
CA GLU A 85 -5.73 -9.94 -6.63
C GLU A 85 -6.65 -11.15 -6.47
N SER A 86 -6.16 -12.20 -5.80
CA SER A 86 -6.87 -13.47 -5.56
C SER A 86 -7.83 -13.44 -4.37
N ILE A 87 -8.25 -12.26 -3.91
CA ILE A 87 -9.05 -12.13 -2.68
C ILE A 87 -10.45 -12.74 -2.79
N GLU A 88 -10.97 -12.92 -4.01
CA GLU A 88 -12.29 -13.50 -4.29
C GLU A 88 -12.42 -14.93 -3.76
N SER A 89 -11.34 -15.72 -3.85
CA SER A 89 -11.34 -17.12 -3.41
C SER A 89 -11.39 -17.30 -1.88
N MET A 90 -11.21 -16.23 -1.11
CA MET A 90 -11.19 -16.28 0.36
C MET A 90 -12.60 -16.32 0.95
N ASP A 91 -12.74 -17.05 2.07
CA ASP A 91 -13.99 -17.04 2.83
C ASP A 91 -14.22 -15.68 3.53
N ARG A 92 -15.49 -15.37 3.85
CA ARG A 92 -15.88 -14.09 4.47
C ARG A 92 -15.21 -13.84 5.82
N LYS A 93 -14.91 -14.89 6.60
CA LYS A 93 -14.27 -14.77 7.91
C LYS A 93 -12.77 -14.48 7.74
N GLN A 94 -12.11 -15.06 6.75
CA GLN A 94 -10.74 -14.75 6.36
C GLN A 94 -10.64 -13.31 5.85
N LYS A 95 -11.55 -12.88 4.95
CA LYS A 95 -11.65 -11.50 4.45
C LYS A 95 -11.72 -10.47 5.58
N ARG A 96 -12.61 -10.68 6.56
CA ARG A 96 -12.73 -9.81 7.75
C ARG A 96 -11.48 -9.80 8.64
N ARG A 97 -10.79 -10.92 8.78
CA ARG A 97 -9.55 -11.00 9.57
C ARG A 97 -8.39 -10.31 8.86
N LEU A 98 -8.28 -10.50 7.55
CA LEU A 98 -7.33 -9.81 6.67
C LEU A 98 -7.51 -8.28 6.78
N GLU A 99 -8.75 -7.80 6.65
CA GLU A 99 -9.07 -6.37 6.80
C GLU A 99 -8.57 -5.82 8.15
N LYS A 100 -8.83 -6.55 9.24
CA LYS A 100 -8.41 -6.17 10.59
C LYS A 100 -6.89 -6.11 10.73
N ASP A 101 -6.18 -7.09 10.17
CA ASP A 101 -4.72 -7.14 10.20
C ASP A 101 -4.09 -6.00 9.39
N LEU A 102 -4.64 -5.71 8.20
CA LEU A 102 -4.21 -4.59 7.35
C LEU A 102 -4.47 -3.24 8.04
N LYS A 103 -5.64 -3.08 8.68
CA LYS A 103 -5.98 -1.89 9.47
C LYS A 103 -5.01 -1.67 10.63
N GLN A 104 -4.60 -2.74 11.30
CA GLN A 104 -3.61 -2.66 12.38
C GLN A 104 -2.24 -2.25 11.84
N SER A 105 -1.75 -2.91 10.79
CA SER A 105 -0.47 -2.55 10.15
C SER A 105 -0.43 -1.09 9.68
N ARG A 106 -1.54 -0.58 9.14
CA ARG A 106 -1.72 0.83 8.81
C ARG A 106 -1.53 1.73 10.03
N LYS A 107 -2.27 1.48 11.11
CA LYS A 107 -2.19 2.28 12.35
C LYS A 107 -0.76 2.30 12.91
N ASP A 108 -0.12 1.13 12.96
CA ASP A 108 1.25 1.00 13.50
C ASP A 108 2.25 1.79 12.65
N THR A 109 2.13 1.71 11.32
CA THR A 109 2.99 2.47 10.40
C THR A 109 2.77 3.98 10.56
N THR A 110 1.51 4.42 10.58
CA THR A 110 1.16 5.83 10.77
C THR A 110 1.70 6.40 12.08
N GLU A 111 1.52 5.71 13.21
CA GLU A 111 2.05 6.22 14.48
C GLU A 111 3.58 6.29 14.51
N ARG A 112 4.28 5.38 13.82
CA ARG A 112 5.75 5.45 13.69
C ARG A 112 6.21 6.65 12.86
N MET A 113 5.47 6.99 11.80
CA MET A 113 5.77 8.12 10.91
C MET A 113 5.62 9.49 11.60
N LYS A 114 4.74 9.59 12.59
CA LYS A 114 4.44 10.82 13.34
C LYS A 114 5.68 11.54 13.90
N ARG A 115 6.76 10.80 14.20
CA ARG A 115 7.99 11.36 14.77
C ARG A 115 8.89 12.07 13.75
N PHE A 116 8.68 11.81 12.46
CA PHE A 116 9.59 12.24 11.38
C PHE A 116 8.93 13.22 10.41
N LEU A 117 7.61 13.31 10.45
CA LEU A 117 6.82 14.23 9.63
C LEU A 117 6.38 15.42 10.47
N ASP A 118 6.32 16.60 9.85
CA ASP A 118 5.61 17.73 10.46
C ASP A 118 4.09 17.49 10.50
N LYS A 119 3.35 18.42 11.11
CA LYS A 119 1.90 18.27 11.31
C LYS A 119 1.12 18.16 10.00
N ASP A 120 1.51 18.91 8.97
CA ASP A 120 0.80 18.95 7.70
C ASP A 120 1.16 17.73 6.85
N GLN A 121 2.44 17.35 6.83
CA GLN A 121 2.92 16.11 6.21
C GLN A 121 2.31 14.88 6.88
N TYR A 122 2.21 14.85 8.21
CA TYR A 122 1.57 13.76 8.94
C TYR A 122 0.08 13.65 8.61
N LYS A 123 -0.61 14.80 8.49
CA LYS A 123 -2.03 14.81 8.08
C LYS A 123 -2.20 14.29 6.66
N ALA A 124 -1.35 14.69 5.72
CA ALA A 124 -1.35 14.18 4.36
C ALA A 124 -1.06 12.68 4.30
N PHE A 125 -0.04 12.21 5.04
CA PHE A 125 0.28 10.79 5.15
C PHE A 125 -0.89 9.98 5.73
N LYS A 126 -1.54 10.49 6.78
CA LYS A 126 -2.71 9.83 7.37
C LYS A 126 -3.87 9.73 6.39
N ALA A 127 -4.14 10.79 5.62
CA ALA A 127 -5.17 10.77 4.58
C ALA A 127 -4.85 9.72 3.52
N LEU A 128 -3.62 9.72 2.98
CA LEU A 128 -3.17 8.70 2.03
C LEU A 128 -3.35 7.26 2.56
N GLN A 129 -2.97 7.02 3.81
CA GLN A 129 -3.14 5.72 4.45
C GLN A 129 -4.59 5.30 4.60
N GLU A 130 -5.50 6.25 4.82
CA GLU A 130 -6.93 6.01 4.89
C GLU A 130 -7.49 5.70 3.50
N ASP A 131 -7.16 6.50 2.48
CA ASP A 131 -7.59 6.28 1.10
C ASP A 131 -7.17 4.88 0.59
N LEU A 132 -5.92 4.48 0.87
CA LEU A 132 -5.43 3.14 0.55
C LEU A 132 -6.20 2.05 1.29
N HIS A 133 -6.61 2.29 2.53
CA HIS A 133 -7.38 1.32 3.30
C HIS A 133 -8.81 1.21 2.79
N GLU A 134 -9.46 2.33 2.48
CA GLU A 134 -10.81 2.35 1.92
C GLU A 134 -10.85 1.61 0.57
N ALA A 135 -9.85 1.81 -0.29
CA ALA A 135 -9.72 1.05 -1.54
C ALA A 135 -9.62 -0.47 -1.31
N ILE A 136 -8.86 -0.89 -0.28
CA ILE A 136 -8.76 -2.30 0.11
C ILE A 136 -10.10 -2.83 0.63
N VAL A 137 -10.77 -2.06 1.50
CA VAL A 137 -12.08 -2.44 2.06
C VAL A 137 -13.11 -2.61 0.95
N ALA A 138 -13.20 -1.64 0.02
CA ALA A 138 -14.08 -1.73 -1.13
C ALA A 138 -13.83 -2.99 -1.97
N ARG A 139 -12.56 -3.36 -2.17
CA ARG A 139 -12.20 -4.61 -2.88
C ARG A 139 -12.63 -5.85 -2.10
N ILE A 140 -12.46 -5.87 -0.78
CA ILE A 140 -12.91 -6.96 0.10
C ILE A 140 -14.42 -7.12 0.06
N GLU A 141 -15.16 -6.00 0.10
CA GLU A 141 -16.61 -5.97 0.06
C GLU A 141 -17.14 -6.46 -1.29
N ALA A 142 -16.59 -5.95 -2.39
CA ALA A 142 -16.93 -6.40 -3.75
C ALA A 142 -16.71 -7.91 -3.91
N ALA A 143 -15.61 -8.44 -3.39
CA ALA A 143 -15.31 -9.87 -3.39
C ALA A 143 -16.20 -10.71 -2.46
N THR A 144 -16.98 -10.08 -1.57
CA THR A 144 -17.91 -10.78 -0.65
C THR A 144 -19.34 -10.83 -1.21
N GLU A 145 -19.67 -9.93 -2.14
CA GLU A 145 -20.98 -9.85 -2.80
C GLU A 145 -21.05 -10.71 -4.07
N SER A 146 -19.89 -11.05 -4.66
CA SER A 146 -19.71 -12.01 -5.75
C SER A 146 -19.84 -13.47 -5.28
#